data_AF-A0AAV8DSF1-F1
#
_entry.id   AF-A0AAV8DSF1-F1
#
_cell.length_a   1.000
_cell.length_b   1.000
_cell.length_c   1.000
_cell.angle_alpha   90.00
_cell.angle_beta   90.00
_cell.angle_gamma   90.00
#
_symmetry.space_group_name_H-M   'P 1'
#
loop_
_entity.id
_entity.type
_entity.pdbx_description
1 polymer ?
#
loop_
_entity_poly.entity_id
_entity_poly.type
_entity_poly.pdbx_seq_one_letter_code
_entity_poly.pdbx_strand_id
1 'polypeptide(L)'
;MTSLEILDLSINHLSGNIPQSMSHLTFLDTLNLSHNNLTGQIPSGSQLQTFSPSVFSNNDGLCGFPLPNNCSTNNSSIVQEVNNEDKKLEIIWVICSVILGFVTGFWVYFGALFWKISLRFAIFRFTDKMQDKMMKWFGWYLH
;
A
#
# COMPACT_ATOMS: atom_id res chain seq x y z
N MET A 1 31.74 29.17 8.41
CA MET A 1 30.30 29.51 8.49
C MET A 1 29.87 29.87 7.09
N THR A 2 28.95 29.10 6.51
CA THR A 2 28.45 29.30 5.15
C THR A 2 27.37 30.37 5.20
N SER A 3 27.58 31.50 4.54
CA SER A 3 26.62 32.61 4.41
C SER A 3 25.50 32.24 3.43
N LEU A 4 24.71 31.23 3.79
CA LEU A 4 23.57 30.80 2.97
C LEU A 4 22.35 31.63 3.37
N GLU A 5 21.87 32.45 2.44
CA GLU A 5 20.74 33.37 2.66
C GLU A 5 19.41 32.78 2.17
N ILE A 6 19.41 32.01 1.09
CA ILE A 6 18.19 31.46 0.50
C ILE A 6 18.35 29.95 0.32
N LEU A 7 17.39 29.18 0.83
CA LEU A 7 17.31 27.74 0.66
C LEU A 7 15.87 27.31 0.35
N ASP A 8 15.60 27.02 -0.91
CA ASP A 8 14.34 26.42 -1.32
C ASP A 8 14.58 24.95 -1.69
N LEU A 9 13.95 24.06 -0.93
CA LEU A 9 13.94 22.61 -1.15
C LEU A 9 12.49 22.11 -1.24
N SER A 10 11.54 22.99 -1.54
CA SER A 10 10.14 22.61 -1.62
C SER A 10 9.87 21.64 -2.78
N ILE A 11 8.81 20.85 -2.65
CA ILE A 11 8.34 19.92 -3.69
C ILE A 11 9.45 18.94 -4.08
N ASN A 12 10.00 18.27 -3.07
CA ASN A 12 11.00 17.23 -3.26
C ASN A 12 10.56 15.96 -2.51
N HIS A 13 11.37 14.91 -2.65
CA HIS A 13 11.17 13.65 -1.94
C HIS A 13 12.14 13.50 -0.77
N LEU A 14 12.56 14.60 -0.15
CA LEU A 14 13.45 14.55 1.01
C LEU A 14 12.75 13.85 2.17
N SER A 15 13.44 12.94 2.83
CA SER A 15 12.90 12.10 3.89
C SER A 15 13.82 12.03 5.09
N GLY A 16 13.25 11.71 6.25
CA GLY A 16 13.98 11.62 7.52
C GLY A 16 14.01 12.95 8.27
N ASN A 17 14.84 13.01 9.30
CA ASN A 17 14.89 14.15 10.21
C ASN A 17 15.63 15.35 9.63
N ILE A 18 15.18 16.55 9.98
CA ILE A 18 15.94 17.78 9.73
C ILE A 18 17.22 17.71 10.57
N PRO A 19 18.42 17.68 9.96
CA PRO A 19 19.64 17.47 10.71
C PRO A 19 19.96 18.68 11.59
N GLN A 20 20.49 18.43 12.79
CA GLN A 20 20.90 19.49 13.71
C GLN A 20 21.92 20.44 13.08
N SER A 21 22.72 19.99 12.11
CA SER A 21 23.66 20.87 11.39
C SER A 21 22.98 22.03 10.65
N MET A 22 21.71 21.88 10.22
CA MET A 22 20.94 22.99 9.64
C MET A 22 20.64 24.09 10.66
N SER A 23 20.67 23.79 11.96
CA SER A 23 20.56 24.82 13.01
C SER A 23 21.72 25.81 13.03
N HIS A 24 22.88 25.43 12.45
CA HIS A 24 24.06 26.29 12.38
C HIS A 24 24.00 27.30 11.22
N LEU A 25 22.99 27.22 10.36
CA LEU A 25 22.73 28.20 9.31
C LEU A 25 21.99 29.40 9.91
N THR A 26 22.74 30.37 10.43
CA THR A 26 22.20 31.53 11.15
C THR A 26 21.92 32.75 10.26
N PHE A 27 22.23 32.65 8.96
CA PHE A 27 22.09 33.74 7.99
C PHE A 27 20.98 33.50 6.97
N LEU A 28 20.12 32.49 7.18
CA LEU A 28 19.04 32.19 6.26
C LEU A 28 17.97 33.28 6.33
N ASP A 29 17.77 34.00 5.25
CA ASP A 29 16.68 34.95 5.08
C ASP A 29 15.40 34.22 4.61
N THR A 30 15.55 33.29 3.66
CA THR A 30 14.43 32.53 3.11
C THR A 30 14.68 31.02 3.19
N LEU A 31 13.72 30.29 3.76
CA LEU A 31 13.71 28.83 3.82
C LEU A 31 12.36 28.31 3.33
N ASN A 32 12.36 27.29 2.47
CA ASN A 32 11.16 26.55 2.10
C ASN A 32 11.45 25.04 2.06
N LEU A 33 10.84 24.29 2.99
CA LEU A 33 10.94 22.83 3.07
C LEU A 33 9.59 22.16 2.77
N SER A 34 8.60 22.92 2.30
CA SER A 34 7.23 22.43 2.14
C SER A 34 7.14 21.33 1.09
N HIS A 35 6.14 20.47 1.20
CA HIS A 35 5.90 19.39 0.24
C HIS A 35 7.11 18.44 0.12
N ASN A 36 7.51 17.88 1.26
CA ASN A 36 8.52 16.83 1.36
C ASN A 36 7.99 15.69 2.24
N ASN A 37 8.82 14.68 2.49
CA ASN A 37 8.50 13.56 3.37
C ASN A 37 9.36 13.59 4.65
N LEU A 38 9.65 14.80 5.16
CA LEU A 38 10.47 14.99 6.36
C LEU A 38 9.70 14.53 7.61
N THR A 39 10.44 14.00 8.59
CA THR A 39 9.87 13.39 9.80
C THR A 39 10.60 13.82 11.07
N GLY A 40 9.93 13.67 12.21
CA GLY A 40 10.50 13.94 13.53
C GLY A 40 10.47 15.41 13.96
N GLN A 41 11.20 15.71 15.03
CA GLN A 41 11.15 17.01 15.68
C GLN A 41 11.96 18.07 14.93
N ILE A 42 11.39 19.26 14.73
CA ILE A 42 12.11 20.44 14.25
C ILE A 42 13.19 20.84 15.28
N PRO A 43 14.46 20.97 14.88
CA PRO A 43 15.57 21.32 15.78
C PRO A 43 15.31 22.55 16.65
N SER A 44 15.35 22.36 17.96
CA SER A 44 15.11 23.43 18.92
C SER A 44 16.28 24.40 19.07
N GLY A 45 15.98 25.65 19.41
CA GLY A 45 16.99 26.69 19.64
C GLY A 45 17.73 27.14 18.38
N SER A 46 17.12 26.97 17.21
CA SER A 46 17.68 27.31 15.91
C SER A 46 16.87 28.41 15.23
N GLN A 47 17.45 29.05 14.20
CA GLN A 47 16.71 29.98 13.34
C GLN A 47 15.52 29.28 12.64
N LEU A 48 15.50 27.94 12.56
CA LEU A 48 14.39 27.21 11.96
C LEU A 48 13.05 27.48 12.68
N GLN A 49 13.10 27.78 13.98
CA GLN A 49 11.91 28.10 14.76
C GLN A 49 11.33 29.50 14.49
N THR A 50 12.09 30.40 13.87
CA THR A 50 11.61 31.77 13.58
C THR A 50 10.79 31.83 12.29
N PHE A 51 10.88 30.81 11.44
CA PHE A 51 10.13 30.75 10.19
C PHE A 51 8.64 30.44 10.42
N SER A 52 7.81 30.86 9.48
CA SER A 52 6.37 30.56 9.53
C SER A 52 6.10 29.06 9.34
N PRO A 53 5.01 28.51 9.94
CA PRO A 53 4.64 27.11 9.78
C PRO A 53 4.46 26.66 8.31
N SER A 54 4.12 27.58 7.41
CA SER A 54 3.97 27.32 5.97
C SER A 54 5.22 26.75 5.32
N VAL A 55 6.41 27.15 5.80
CA VAL A 55 7.71 26.67 5.34
C VAL A 55 7.88 25.17 5.54
N PHE A 56 7.19 24.60 6.54
CA PHE A 56 7.24 23.19 6.89
C PHE A 56 5.98 22.43 6.47
N SER A 57 5.04 23.10 5.79
CA SER A 57 3.75 22.52 5.42
C SER A 57 3.89 21.31 4.50
N ASN A 58 2.90 20.41 4.53
CA ASN A 58 2.89 19.18 3.76
C ASN A 58 4.13 18.30 4.00
N ASN A 59 4.46 18.12 5.29
CA ASN A 59 5.42 17.15 5.82
C ASN A 59 4.77 16.46 7.03
N ASP A 60 3.96 15.43 6.78
CA ASP A 60 3.06 14.83 7.78
C ASP A 60 3.79 14.31 9.04
N GLY A 61 5.07 13.94 8.89
CA GLY A 61 5.87 13.42 10.00
C GLY A 61 6.58 14.49 10.84
N LEU A 62 6.55 15.77 10.46
CA LEU A 62 7.18 16.83 11.24
C LEU A 62 6.34 17.22 12.45
N CYS A 63 7.02 17.47 13.57
CA CYS A 63 6.41 17.92 14.80
C CYS A 63 7.31 18.92 15.54
N GLY A 64 6.75 19.63 16.52
CA GLY A 64 7.43 20.67 17.29
C GLY A 64 7.22 22.07 16.73
N PHE A 65 7.52 23.08 17.54
CA PHE A 65 7.37 24.49 17.16
C PHE A 65 8.18 24.81 15.89
N PRO A 66 7.62 25.53 14.89
CA PRO A 66 6.39 26.32 14.91
C PRO A 66 5.10 25.58 14.53
N LEU A 67 5.14 24.25 14.31
CA LEU A 67 3.95 23.46 13.98
C LEU A 67 3.07 23.21 15.22
N PRO A 68 1.74 23.06 15.06
CA PRO A 68 0.82 22.78 16.16
C PRO A 68 0.96 21.36 16.73
N ASN A 69 1.51 20.43 15.95
CA ASN A 69 1.72 19.05 16.38
C ASN A 69 2.87 18.98 17.39
N ASN A 70 2.55 18.70 18.65
CA ASN A 70 3.57 18.45 19.66
C ASN A 70 4.19 17.07 19.44
N CYS A 71 5.51 16.94 19.56
CA CYS A 71 6.22 15.65 19.49
C CYS A 71 5.99 14.83 20.76
N SER A 72 4.74 14.56 21.12
CA SER A 72 4.43 13.72 22.27
C SER A 72 4.92 12.31 21.99
N THR A 73 6.03 11.95 22.64
CA THR A 73 6.47 10.56 22.80
C THR A 73 5.47 9.83 23.70
N ASN A 74 4.29 9.55 23.17
CA ASN A 74 3.47 8.50 23.72
C ASN A 74 4.10 7.21 23.23
N ASN A 75 4.56 6.36 24.15
CA ASN A 75 4.79 4.94 23.88
C ASN A 75 3.44 4.29 23.48
N SER A 76 2.97 4.62 22.29
CA SER A 76 1.88 3.99 21.60
C SER A 76 2.35 3.83 20.18
N SER A 77 2.96 2.68 19.96
CA SER A 77 3.12 2.00 18.68
C SER A 77 1.75 1.66 18.05
N ILE A 78 0.81 2.60 18.08
CA ILE A 78 -0.52 2.54 17.47
C ILE A 78 -0.88 3.99 17.14
N VAL A 79 -1.23 4.26 15.88
CA VAL A 79 -1.65 5.56 15.32
C VAL A 79 -0.55 6.47 14.76
N GLN A 80 0.23 5.94 13.82
CA GLN A 80 0.50 6.64 12.54
C GLN A 80 0.40 5.61 11.40
N GLU A 81 -0.82 5.13 11.15
CA GLU A 81 -1.15 4.29 9.98
C GLU A 81 -2.44 4.81 9.31
N VAL A 82 -2.69 6.13 9.33
CA VAL A 82 -3.96 6.69 8.80
C VAL A 82 -3.89 7.05 7.30
N ASN A 83 -2.71 7.13 6.68
CA ASN A 83 -2.61 7.41 5.23
C ASN A 83 -2.32 6.15 4.36
N ASN A 84 -2.08 4.99 4.96
CA ASN A 84 -1.86 3.73 4.25
C ASN A 84 -3.06 2.77 4.32
N GLU A 85 -3.92 2.90 5.33
CA GLU A 85 -5.11 2.06 5.48
C GLU A 85 -6.13 2.31 4.34
N ASP A 86 -6.31 3.55 3.89
CA ASP A 86 -7.24 3.86 2.79
C ASP A 86 -6.79 3.23 1.46
N LYS A 87 -5.50 3.34 1.11
CA LYS A 87 -4.93 2.72 -0.10
C LYS A 87 -4.94 1.20 -0.03
N LYS A 88 -4.66 0.63 1.14
CA LYS A 88 -4.70 -0.81 1.39
C LYS A 88 -6.13 -1.35 1.28
N LEU A 89 -7.11 -0.60 1.78
CA LEU A 89 -8.52 -0.94 1.65
C LEU A 89 -8.94 -0.93 0.18
N GLU A 90 -8.63 0.11 -0.59
CA GLU A 90 -8.91 0.15 -2.04
C GLU A 90 -8.32 -1.06 -2.79
N ILE A 91 -7.07 -1.43 -2.49
CA ILE A 91 -6.42 -2.62 -3.07
C ILE A 91 -7.16 -3.91 -2.68
N ILE A 92 -7.60 -4.04 -1.43
CA ILE A 92 -8.38 -5.19 -0.95
C ILE A 92 -9.71 -5.30 -1.71
N TRP A 93 -10.43 -4.19 -1.91
CA TRP A 93 -11.69 -4.19 -2.68
C TRP A 93 -11.49 -4.66 -4.12
N VAL A 94 -10.42 -4.22 -4.78
CA VAL A 94 -10.06 -4.65 -6.14
C VAL A 94 -9.76 -6.15 -6.18
N ILE A 95 -8.95 -6.68 -5.25
CA ILE A 95 -8.61 -8.10 -5.19
C ILE A 95 -9.86 -8.97 -4.98
N CYS A 96 -10.75 -8.57 -4.07
CA CYS A 96 -12.01 -9.28 -3.82
C CYS A 96 -12.89 -9.36 -5.08
N SER A 97 -12.97 -8.28 -5.87
CA SER A 97 -13.76 -8.25 -7.12
C SER A 97 -13.22 -9.22 -8.18
N VAL A 98 -11.89 -9.32 -8.31
CA VAL A 98 -11.23 -10.23 -9.27
C VAL A 98 -11.49 -11.69 -8.89
N ILE A 99 -11.36 -12.02 -7.61
CA ILE A 99 -11.61 -13.38 -7.11
C ILE A 99 -13.07 -13.77 -7.32
N LEU A 100 -14.01 -12.90 -6.95
CA LEU A 100 -15.44 -13.14 -7.14
C LEU A 100 -15.80 -13.29 -8.62
N GLY A 101 -15.19 -12.51 -9.51
CA GLY A 101 -15.37 -12.64 -10.97
C GLY A 101 -14.88 -13.98 -11.51
N PHE A 102 -13.73 -14.46 -11.05
CA PHE A 102 -13.19 -15.76 -11.46
C PHE A 102 -14.07 -16.92 -10.96
N VAL A 103 -14.46 -16.88 -9.68
CA VAL A 103 -15.36 -17.85 -9.05
C VAL A 103 -16.69 -17.88 -9.80
N THR A 104 -17.39 -16.75 -9.88
CA THR A 104 -18.72 -16.70 -10.51
C THR A 104 -18.67 -17.04 -12.00
N GLY A 105 -17.67 -16.56 -12.73
CA GLY A 105 -17.46 -16.89 -14.14
C GLY A 105 -17.20 -18.38 -14.37
N PHE A 106 -16.32 -18.99 -13.56
CA PHE A 106 -15.99 -20.41 -13.65
C PHE A 106 -17.18 -21.30 -13.31
N TRP A 107 -17.91 -21.00 -12.23
CA TRP A 107 -19.09 -21.76 -11.82
C TRP A 107 -20.28 -21.59 -12.77
N VAL A 108 -20.51 -20.40 -13.33
CA VAL A 108 -21.58 -20.18 -14.31
C VAL A 108 -21.24 -20.82 -15.66
N TYR A 109 -19.99 -20.74 -16.10
CA TYR A 109 -19.54 -21.40 -17.33
C TYR A 109 -19.63 -22.92 -17.24
N PHE A 110 -19.08 -23.53 -16.19
CA PHE A 110 -19.23 -24.97 -15.96
C PHE A 110 -20.68 -25.35 -15.69
N GLY A 111 -21.42 -24.58 -14.91
CA GLY A 111 -22.84 -24.79 -14.63
C GLY A 111 -23.69 -24.79 -15.91
N ALA A 112 -23.42 -23.88 -16.84
CA ALA A 112 -24.09 -23.82 -18.14
C ALA A 112 -23.73 -25.04 -19.02
N LEU A 113 -22.48 -25.52 -18.98
CA LEU A 113 -22.07 -26.76 -19.64
C LEU A 113 -22.79 -27.99 -19.07
N PHE A 114 -23.04 -28.01 -17.76
CA PHE A 114 -23.82 -29.07 -17.10
C PHE A 114 -25.33 -28.96 -17.35
N TRP A 115 -25.85 -27.78 -17.71
CA TRP A 115 -27.28 -27.56 -17.96
C TRP A 115 -27.77 -28.12 -19.31
N LYS A 116 -26.87 -28.43 -20.25
CA LYS A 116 -27.20 -29.31 -21.38
C LYS A 116 -27.34 -30.75 -20.86
N ILE A 117 -28.48 -31.04 -20.27
CA ILE A 117 -28.87 -32.33 -19.68
C ILE A 117 -28.62 -33.52 -20.63
N SER A 118 -28.72 -33.32 -21.94
CA SER A 118 -28.40 -34.35 -22.95
C SER A 118 -26.93 -34.76 -22.95
N LEU A 119 -26.01 -33.85 -22.62
CA LEU A 119 -24.57 -34.12 -22.51
C LEU A 119 -24.27 -34.94 -21.24
N ARG A 120 -24.96 -34.66 -20.13
CA ARG A 120 -24.85 -35.42 -18.87
C ARG A 120 -25.18 -36.90 -19.07
N PHE A 121 -26.26 -37.20 -19.79
CA PHE A 121 -26.63 -38.58 -20.09
C PHE A 121 -25.65 -39.26 -21.06
N ALA A 122 -25.13 -38.53 -22.05
CA ALA A 122 -24.15 -39.07 -23.00
C ALA A 122 -22.80 -39.39 -22.34
N ILE A 123 -22.29 -38.48 -21.49
CA ILE A 123 -21.03 -38.68 -20.74
C ILE A 123 -21.19 -39.84 -19.76
N PHE A 124 -22.29 -39.90 -19.01
CA PHE A 124 -22.52 -41.00 -18.06
C PHE A 124 -22.57 -42.37 -18.75
N ARG A 125 -23.24 -42.47 -19.90
CA ARG A 125 -23.22 -43.70 -20.71
C ARG A 125 -21.85 -44.02 -21.28
N PHE A 126 -21.06 -43.01 -21.63
CA PHE A 126 -19.72 -43.21 -22.16
C PHE A 126 -18.75 -43.68 -21.07
N THR A 127 -18.79 -43.08 -19.87
CA THR A 127 -17.96 -43.49 -18.73
C THR A 127 -18.26 -44.93 -18.32
N ASP A 128 -19.54 -45.30 -18.27
CA ASP A 128 -19.97 -46.67 -17.93
C ASP A 128 -19.44 -47.69 -18.96
N LYS A 129 -19.53 -47.35 -20.26
CA LYS A 129 -19.01 -48.18 -21.36
C LYS A 129 -17.48 -48.28 -21.36
N MET A 130 -16.79 -47.22 -20.96
CA MET A 130 -15.32 -47.21 -20.84
C MET A 130 -14.86 -48.03 -19.63
N GLN A 131 -15.58 -47.95 -18.51
CA GLN A 131 -15.29 -48.71 -17.30
C GLN A 131 -15.46 -50.22 -17.53
N ASP A 132 -16.53 -50.65 -18.20
CA ASP A 132 -16.75 -52.07 -18.53
C ASP A 132 -15.66 -52.62 -19.48
N LYS A 133 -15.24 -51.82 -20.48
CA LYS A 133 -14.13 -52.19 -21.36
C LYS A 133 -12.79 -52.26 -20.63
N MET A 134 -12.52 -51.30 -19.75
CA MET A 134 -11.29 -51.29 -18.94
C MET A 134 -11.24 -52.46 -17.98
N MET A 135 -12.34 -52.78 -17.29
CA MET A 135 -12.45 -53.93 -16.40
C MET A 135 -12.22 -55.26 -17.14
N LYS A 136 -12.80 -55.42 -18.33
CA LYS A 136 -12.59 -56.60 -19.18
C LYS A 136 -11.16 -56.69 -19.71
N TRP A 137 -10.57 -55.56 -20.09
CA TRP A 137 -9.18 -55.50 -20.56
C TRP A 137 -8.19 -55.85 -19.44
N PHE A 138 -8.36 -55.28 -18.24
CA PHE A 138 -7.56 -55.63 -17.07
C PHE A 138 -7.76 -57.09 -16.64
N GLY A 139 -8.98 -57.61 -16.69
CA GLY A 139 -9.27 -59.02 -16.37
C GLY A 139 -8.66 -60.01 -17.36
N TRP A 140 -8.54 -59.64 -18.64
CA TRP A 140 -7.87 -60.47 -19.66
C TRP A 140 -6.34 -60.37 -19.60
N TYR A 141 -5.79 -59.24 -19.13
CA TYR A 141 -4.35 -59.03 -18.99
C TYR A 141 -3.75 -59.72 -17.74
N LEU A 142 -4.58 -60.08 -16.75
CA LEU A 142 -4.15 -60.69 -15.49
C LEU A 142 -4.27 -62.23 -15.45
N HIS A 143 -4.56 -62.88 -16.58
CA HIS A 143 -4.67 -64.35 -16.75
C HIS A 143 -3.82 -64.80 -17.94
#